data_AF-A0A2N1UAU0-F1
#
_entry.id   AF-A0A2N1UAU0-F1
#
_cell.length_a   1.000
_cell.length_b   1.000
_cell.length_c   1.000
_cell.angle_alpha   90.00
_cell.angle_beta   90.00
_cell.angle_gamma   90.00
#
_symmetry.space_group_name_H-M   'P 1'
#
loop_
_entity.id
_entity.type
_entity.pdbx_description
1 polymer ?
#
loop_
_entity_poly.entity_id
_entity_poly.type
_entity_poly.pdbx_seq_one_letter_code
_entity_poly.pdbx_strand_id
1 'polypeptide(L)'
;MKQIELYSDGACSGNPGPGGWGAILRFKDVEKELSGGEKDTTNNRMELMGVIAGLESLKESCNVNIFTDSQYIANAFLKNITYQQTAKKII
;
A
#
# COMPACT_ATOMS: atom_id res chain seq x y z
N MET A 1 9.88 18.91 -6.13
CA MET A 1 9.70 17.45 -6.03
C MET A 1 8.61 17.04 -7.01
N LYS A 2 8.71 15.85 -7.62
CA LYS A 2 7.64 15.30 -8.47
C LYS A 2 6.41 15.01 -7.60
N GLN A 3 5.22 15.27 -8.15
CA GLN A 3 3.95 14.96 -7.51
C GLN A 3 3.33 13.75 -8.19
N ILE A 4 3.13 12.67 -7.43
CA ILE A 4 2.63 11.39 -7.93
C ILE A 4 1.28 11.12 -7.30
N GLU A 5 0.32 10.66 -8.09
CA GLU A 5 -0.93 10.09 -7.58
C GLU A 5 -0.75 8.57 -7.47
N LEU A 6 -1.03 7.99 -6.31
CA LEU A 6 -1.02 6.55 -6.07
C LEU A 6 -2.42 6.11 -5.70
N TYR A 7 -3.07 5.35 -6.57
CA TYR A 7 -4.33 4.67 -6.28
C TYR A 7 -4.02 3.25 -5.88
N SER A 8 -4.64 2.74 -4.82
CA SER A 8 -4.41 1.37 -4.35
C SER A 8 -5.69 0.73 -3.85
N ASP A 9 -5.84 -0.56 -4.17
CA ASP A 9 -6.93 -1.42 -3.69
C ASP A 9 -6.39 -2.83 -3.38
N GLY A 10 -7.09 -3.54 -2.51
CA GLY A 10 -6.79 -4.93 -2.18
C GLY A 10 -8.01 -5.69 -1.69
N ALA A 11 -8.14 -6.92 -2.17
CA ALA A 11 -9.29 -7.76 -1.89
C ALA A 11 -8.85 -9.19 -1.54
N CYS A 12 -9.67 -9.87 -0.73
CA CYS A 12 -9.43 -11.27 -0.37
C CYS A 12 -10.72 -12.10 -0.43
N SER A 13 -10.64 -13.30 -1.00
CA SER A 13 -11.73 -14.28 -1.00
C SER A 13 -11.67 -15.13 0.27
N GLY A 14 -12.29 -14.62 1.34
CA GLY A 14 -12.13 -15.12 2.70
C GLY A 14 -11.23 -14.20 3.53
N ASN A 15 -11.17 -14.43 4.84
CA ASN A 15 -10.36 -13.59 5.73
C ASN A 15 -9.87 -14.40 6.96
N PRO A 16 -8.87 -15.29 6.80
CA PRO A 16 -7.94 -15.36 5.66
C PRO A 16 -8.43 -16.19 4.46
N GLY A 17 -7.79 -16.00 3.30
CA GLY A 17 -8.03 -16.72 2.06
C GLY A 17 -7.13 -16.24 0.90
N PRO A 18 -7.35 -16.69 -0.34
CA PRO A 18 -6.64 -16.17 -1.51
C PRO A 18 -7.00 -14.70 -1.76
N GLY A 19 -5.99 -13.84 -1.91
CA GLY A 19 -6.18 -12.41 -2.09
C GLY A 19 -5.22 -11.80 -3.09
N GLY A 20 -5.58 -10.61 -3.56
CA GLY A 20 -4.82 -9.84 -4.52
C GLY A 20 -4.89 -8.35 -4.23
N TRP A 21 -3.91 -7.62 -4.77
CA TRP A 21 -3.83 -6.18 -4.65
C TRP A 21 -3.48 -5.55 -6.00
N GLY A 22 -3.89 -4.30 -6.18
CA GLY A 22 -3.59 -3.49 -7.35
C GLY A 22 -3.16 -2.09 -6.94
N ALA A 23 -2.25 -1.49 -7.70
CA ALA A 23 -1.84 -0.12 -7.53
C ALA A 23 -1.59 0.56 -8.87
N ILE A 24 -2.01 1.82 -8.99
CA ILE A 24 -1.79 2.67 -10.16
C ILE A 24 -1.02 3.90 -9.71
N LEU A 25 0.17 4.12 -10.29
CA LEU A 25 0.90 5.37 -10.17
C LEU A 25 0.65 6.23 -11.40
N ARG A 26 0.22 7.48 -11.20
CA ARG A 26 0.07 8.47 -12.26
C ARG A 26 1.03 9.63 -12.07
N PHE A 27 1.74 9.98 -13.14
CA PHE A 27 2.57 11.18 -13.23
C PHE A 27 2.40 11.83 -14.60
N LYS A 28 1.74 13.00 -14.64
CA LYS A 28 1.34 13.65 -15.90
C LYS A 28 0.53 12.66 -16.75
N ASP A 29 0.91 12.44 -18.00
CA ASP A 29 0.23 11.54 -18.95
C ASP A 29 0.77 10.10 -18.90
N VAL A 30 1.59 9.76 -17.89
CA VAL A 30 2.15 8.42 -17.72
C VAL A 30 1.48 7.72 -16.54
N GLU A 31 0.95 6.55 -16.82
CA GLU A 31 0.42 5.62 -15.81
C GLU A 31 1.28 4.36 -15.74
N LYS A 32 1.41 3.83 -14.53
CA LYS A 32 2.06 2.55 -14.27
C LYS A 32 1.17 1.74 -13.34
N GLU A 33 0.76 0.58 -13.83
CA GLU A 33 -0.01 -0.39 -13.06
C GLU A 33 0.91 -1.43 -12.42
N LEU A 34 0.57 -1.82 -11.20
CA LEU A 34 1.22 -2.86 -10.40
C LEU A 34 0.13 -3.77 -9.82
N SER A 35 0.42 -5.06 -9.73
CA SER A 35 -0.47 -6.00 -9.07
C SER A 35 0.31 -7.20 -8.53
N GLY A 36 -0.33 -7.90 -7.60
CA GLY A 36 0.20 -9.12 -7.01
C GLY A 36 -0.88 -9.83 -6.20
N GLY A 37 -0.52 -10.96 -5.59
CA GLY A 37 -1.44 -11.71 -4.74
C GLY A 37 -0.76 -12.81 -3.95
N GLU A 38 -1.47 -13.28 -2.92
CA GLU A 38 -1.03 -14.31 -1.99
C GLU A 38 -2.15 -15.36 -1.85
N LYS A 39 -1.78 -16.65 -1.76
CA LYS A 39 -2.76 -17.74 -1.64
C LYS A 39 -3.49 -17.78 -0.29
N ASP A 40 -2.87 -17.22 0.74
CA ASP A 40 -3.41 -17.21 2.11
C ASP A 40 -3.04 -15.88 2.79
N THR A 41 -3.97 -14.94 2.78
CA THR A 41 -3.78 -13.57 3.24
C THR A 41 -5.10 -12.97 3.74
N THR A 42 -5.10 -11.70 4.15
CA THR A 42 -6.28 -10.97 4.63
C THR A 42 -6.56 -9.76 3.76
N ASN A 43 -7.78 -9.22 3.83
CA ASN A 43 -8.15 -8.02 3.08
C ASN A 43 -7.20 -6.85 3.41
N ASN A 44 -7.02 -6.56 4.70
CA ASN A 44 -6.16 -5.47 5.16
C ASN A 44 -4.69 -5.63 4.73
N ARG A 45 -4.18 -6.87 4.65
CA ARG A 45 -2.82 -7.13 4.15
C ARG A 45 -2.71 -6.77 2.67
N MET A 46 -3.70 -7.13 1.86
CA MET A 46 -3.70 -6.81 0.44
C MET A 46 -3.86 -5.31 0.19
N GLU A 47 -4.77 -4.64 0.89
CA GLU A 47 -4.92 -3.19 0.82
C GLU A 47 -3.57 -2.50 1.11
N LEU A 48 -2.91 -2.90 2.21
CA LEU A 48 -1.62 -2.32 2.61
C LEU A 48 -0.51 -2.63 1.60
N MET A 49 -0.49 -3.85 1.04
CA MET A 49 0.51 -4.27 0.06
C MET A 49 0.46 -3.44 -1.22
N GLY A 50 -0.74 -3.05 -1.68
CA GLY A 50 -0.89 -2.14 -2.81
C GLY A 50 -0.19 -0.79 -2.60
N VAL A 51 -0.37 -0.19 -1.41
CA VAL A 51 0.33 1.05 -1.05
C VAL A 51 1.83 0.86 -0.98
N ILE A 52 2.29 -0.19 -0.29
CA ILE A 52 3.73 -0.48 -0.13
C ILE A 52 4.39 -0.64 -1.49
N ALA A 53 3.85 -1.52 -2.34
CA ALA A 53 4.42 -1.80 -3.66
C ALA A 53 4.42 -0.55 -4.56
N GLY A 54 3.40 0.29 -4.47
CA GLY A 54 3.36 1.58 -5.13
C GLY A 54 4.55 2.46 -4.74
N LEU A 55 4.72 2.68 -3.43
CA LEU A 55 5.79 3.52 -2.87
C LEU A 55 7.20 2.96 -3.13
N GLU A 56 7.39 1.66 -3.00
CA GLU A 56 8.69 0.99 -3.28
C GLU A 56 9.10 1.08 -4.75
N SER A 57 8.14 1.27 -5.66
CA SER A 57 8.41 1.37 -7.09
C SER A 57 8.95 2.73 -7.54
N LEU A 58 8.93 3.74 -6.65
CA LEU A 58 9.46 5.07 -6.89
C LEU A 58 10.99 5.03 -6.95
N LYS A 59 11.56 5.63 -8.00
CA LYS A 59 13.01 5.61 -8.24
C LYS A 59 13.77 6.73 -7.53
N GLU A 60 13.04 7.68 -6.95
CA GLU A 60 13.55 8.88 -6.29
C GLU A 60 12.50 9.46 -5.35
N SER A 61 12.91 10.38 -4.47
CA SER A 61 12.01 11.06 -3.54
C SER A 61 10.93 11.88 -4.27
N CYS A 62 9.67 11.56 -3.99
CA CYS A 62 8.50 12.23 -4.56
C CYS A 62 7.53 12.67 -3.46
N ASN A 63 6.71 13.69 -3.76
CA ASN A 63 5.51 13.97 -3.00
C ASN A 63 4.40 13.08 -3.55
N VAL A 64 3.81 12.24 -2.71
CA VAL A 64 2.82 11.24 -3.15
C VAL A 64 1.48 11.52 -2.51
N ASN A 65 0.45 11.67 -3.33
CA ASN A 65 -0.94 11.67 -2.91
C ASN A 65 -1.48 10.24 -3.00
N ILE A 66 -1.79 9.64 -1.86
CA ILE A 66 -2.32 8.26 -1.79
C ILE A 66 -3.85 8.31 -1.75
N PHE A 67 -4.48 7.61 -2.67
CA PHE A 67 -5.92 7.45 -2.79
C PHE A 67 -6.27 5.99 -2.51
N THR A 68 -7.02 5.77 -1.44
CA THR A 68 -7.51 4.44 -1.03
C THR A 68 -8.85 4.61 -0.32
N ASP A 69 -9.74 3.65 -0.48
CA ASP A 69 -10.97 3.52 0.29
C ASP A 69 -10.79 2.66 1.55
N SER A 70 -9.61 2.08 1.75
CA SER A 70 -9.27 1.31 2.95
C SER A 70 -9.33 2.18 4.20
N GLN A 71 -10.32 1.92 5.04
CA GLN A 71 -10.36 2.49 6.39
C GLN A 71 -9.15 2.08 7.21
N TYR A 72 -8.59 0.89 7.00
CA TYR A 72 -7.42 0.41 7.73
C TYR A 72 -6.21 1.32 7.47
N ILE A 73 -5.94 1.63 6.21
CA ILE A 73 -4.84 2.51 5.80
C ILE A 73 -5.11 3.96 6.22
N ALA A 74 -6.30 4.48 5.92
CA ALA A 74 -6.67 5.84 6.29
C ALA A 74 -6.52 6.08 7.79
N ASN A 75 -6.97 5.13 8.63
CA ASN A 75 -6.80 5.20 10.08
C ASN A 75 -5.33 5.16 10.51
N ALA A 76 -4.48 4.34 9.87
CA ALA A 76 -3.06 4.26 10.22
C ALA A 76 -2.35 5.62 10.06
N PHE A 77 -2.65 6.34 8.98
CA PHE A 77 -2.05 7.65 8.72
C PHE A 77 -2.73 8.79 9.49
N LEU A 78 -4.05 8.78 9.64
CA LEU A 78 -4.79 9.90 10.24
C LEU A 78 -4.85 9.86 11.76
N LYS A 79 -4.76 8.69 12.39
CA LYS A 79 -4.91 8.54 13.86
C LYS A 79 -3.60 8.65 14.64
N ASN A 80 -2.49 9.11 14.02
CA ASN A 80 -1.17 9.27 14.65
C ASN A 80 -0.78 8.03 15.51
N ILE A 81 -0.94 6.83 14.95
CA ILE A 81 -0.61 5.59 15.65
C ILE A 81 0.91 5.51 15.76
N THR A 82 1.45 5.97 16.89
CA THR A 82 2.89 5.87 17.16
C THR A 82 3.17 4.49 17.74
N TYR A 83 3.74 3.60 16.94
CA TYR A 83 4.16 2.29 17.39
C TYR A 83 5.64 2.34 17.79
N GLN A 84 5.95 2.29 19.09
CA GLN A 84 7.32 2.08 19.54
C GLN A 84 7.64 0.59 19.46
N GLN A 85 8.15 0.13 18.31
CA GLN A 85 8.68 -1.21 18.21
C GLN A 85 10.10 -1.22 18.79
N THR A 86 10.28 -1.81 19.98
CA THR A 86 11.61 -2.09 20.52
C THR A 86 12.24 -3.16 19.62
N ALA A 87 13.06 -2.75 18.65
CA ALA A 87 13.81 -3.67 17.82
C ALA A 87 14.79 -4.44 18.72
N LYS A 88 14.44 -5.66 19.13
CA LYS A 88 15.44 -6.61 19.65
C LYS A 88 16.30 -7.01 18.46
N LYS A 89 17.48 -6.42 18.38
CA LYS A 89 18.59 -6.86 17.53
C LYS A 89 18.84 -8.34 17.88
N ILE A 90 18.39 -9.25 17.04
CA ILE A 90 18.80 -10.65 17.11
C ILE A 90 20.24 -10.66 16.60
N ILE A 91 21.17 -10.74 17.56
CA ILE A 91 22.54 -11.19 17.33
C ILE A 91 22.48 -12.72 17.27
#